data_AF-A0A0R2LH27-F1
#
_entry.id   AF-A0A0R2LH27-F1
#
_cell.length_a   1.000
_cell.length_b   1.000
_cell.length_c   1.000
_cell.angle_alpha   90.00
_cell.angle_beta   90.00
_cell.angle_gamma   90.00
#
_symmetry.space_group_name_H-M   'P 1'
#
loop_
_entity.id
_entity.type
_entity.pdbx_description
1 polymer ?
#
loop_
_entity_poly.entity_id
_entity_poly.type
_entity_poly.pdbx_seq_one_letter_code
_entity_poly.pdbx_strand_id
1 'polypeptide(L)'
;MLNERSKVLLSMLCEKGAVSQEDIQGLFGVSKRTIHNDLVEIVDFLLESKFTPVKKKVVTSYEISGDRSEIAHALKLAGNGDREKVNYWEEPNFRIGFEYSKIFWHDTRLTIDDFTKMLSVSRSTINADLKRLKKELRTHHIDVQFDKQFGLFVKWC
;
A
#
# COMPACT_ATOMS: atom_id res chain seq x y z
N MET A 1 -0.75 10.64 -14.01
CA MET A 1 -1.57 9.43 -13.74
C MET A 1 -1.38 9.06 -12.27
N LEU A 2 -2.47 8.88 -11.51
CA LEU A 2 -2.40 8.59 -10.07
C LEU A 2 -1.87 7.17 -9.79
N ASN A 3 -0.97 7.03 -8.81
CA ASN A 3 -0.61 5.71 -8.29
C ASN A 3 -1.77 5.09 -7.47
N GLU A 4 -1.79 3.77 -7.28
CA GLU A 4 -2.90 3.08 -6.61
C GLU A 4 -3.13 3.52 -5.16
N ARG A 5 -2.06 3.78 -4.40
CA ARG A 5 -2.19 4.28 -3.02
C ARG A 5 -2.83 5.67 -3.00
N SER A 6 -2.42 6.54 -3.93
CA SER A 6 -3.02 7.86 -4.16
C SER A 6 -4.51 7.75 -4.55
N LYS A 7 -4.90 6.75 -5.36
CA LYS A 7 -6.32 6.48 -5.70
C LYS A 7 -7.15 6.04 -4.50
N VAL A 8 -6.61 5.14 -3.65
CA VAL A 8 -7.29 4.69 -2.43
C VAL A 8 -7.43 5.85 -1.45
N LEU A 9 -6.38 6.64 -1.24
CA LEU A 9 -6.41 7.83 -0.39
C LEU A 9 -7.43 8.86 -0.87
N LEU A 10 -7.48 9.14 -2.17
CA LEU A 10 -8.49 10.03 -2.77
C LEU A 10 -9.91 9.49 -2.59
N SER A 11 -10.13 8.18 -2.75
CA SER A 11 -11.44 7.55 -2.54
C SER A 11 -11.91 7.71 -1.09
N MET A 12 -11.00 7.51 -0.12
CA MET A 12 -11.30 7.73 1.29
C MET A 12 -11.63 9.19 1.60
N LEU A 13 -10.92 10.14 0.98
CA LEU A 13 -11.22 11.57 1.10
C LEU A 13 -12.60 11.91 0.55
N CYS A 14 -12.99 11.33 -0.59
CA CYS A 14 -14.33 11.51 -1.16
C CYS A 14 -15.43 10.96 -0.25
N GLU A 15 -15.25 9.77 0.32
CA GLU A 15 -16.24 9.17 1.24
C GLU A 15 -16.34 9.92 2.56
N LYS A 16 -15.20 10.11 3.25
CA LYS A 16 -15.16 10.61 4.63
C LYS A 16 -15.13 12.14 4.73
N GLY A 17 -14.82 12.83 3.63
CA GLY A 17 -14.64 14.29 3.59
C GLY A 17 -13.30 14.73 4.17
N ALA A 18 -12.87 14.15 5.30
CA ALA A 18 -11.56 14.37 5.89
C ALA A 18 -10.96 13.06 6.42
N VAL A 19 -9.63 12.99 6.40
CA VAL A 19 -8.85 11.87 6.97
C VAL A 19 -7.67 12.42 7.76
N SER A 20 -7.36 11.78 8.89
CA SER A 20 -6.18 12.14 9.68
C SER A 20 -4.92 11.48 9.09
N GLN A 21 -3.77 12.10 9.32
CA GLN A 21 -2.48 11.54 8.93
C GLN A 21 -2.23 10.21 9.64
N GLU A 22 -2.62 10.10 10.91
CA GLU A 22 -2.51 8.87 11.70
C GLU A 22 -3.32 7.71 11.09
N ASP A 23 -4.55 7.98 10.61
CA ASP A 23 -5.37 6.98 9.92
C ASP A 23 -4.69 6.51 8.62
N ILE A 24 -4.12 7.43 7.86
CA ILE A 24 -3.42 7.13 6.60
C ILE A 24 -2.15 6.32 6.91
N GLN A 25 -1.38 6.71 7.93
CA GLN A 25 -0.18 5.98 8.36
C GLN A 25 -0.53 4.58 8.86
N GLY A 26 -1.61 4.44 9.63
CA GLY A 26 -2.07 3.15 10.14
C GLY A 26 -2.59 2.24 9.04
N LEU A 27 -3.38 2.77 8.10
CA LEU A 27 -3.95 1.99 7.00
C LEU A 27 -2.91 1.54 5.98
N PHE A 28 -2.02 2.44 5.58
CA PHE A 28 -1.04 2.16 4.53
C PHE A 28 0.33 1.74 5.08
N GLY A 29 0.59 1.82 6.38
CA GLY A 29 1.88 1.46 6.96
C GLY A 29 3.05 2.31 6.44
N VAL A 30 2.80 3.54 5.98
CA VAL A 30 3.81 4.40 5.34
C VAL A 30 4.23 5.59 6.20
N SER A 31 5.37 6.20 5.84
CA SER A 31 5.87 7.41 6.49
C SER A 31 5.06 8.65 6.12
N LYS A 32 5.12 9.69 6.95
CA LYS A 32 4.57 11.02 6.63
C LYS A 32 5.07 11.59 5.30
N ARG A 33 6.33 11.31 4.95
CA ARG A 33 6.93 11.73 3.68
C ARG A 33 6.27 11.05 2.49
N THR A 34 5.96 9.77 2.62
CA THR A 34 5.26 9.01 1.58
C THR A 34 3.84 9.54 1.37
N ILE A 35 3.12 9.81 2.47
CA ILE A 35 1.78 10.43 2.42
C ILE A 35 1.83 11.79 1.74
N HIS A 36 2.85 12.60 2.03
CA HIS A 36 3.03 13.88 1.38
C HIS A 36 3.18 13.72 -0.14
N ASN A 37 3.98 12.76 -0.60
CA ASN A 37 4.13 12.49 -2.03
C ASN A 37 2.80 12.05 -2.66
N ASP A 38 2.05 11.17 -2.00
CA ASP A 38 0.73 10.74 -2.49
C ASP A 38 -0.25 11.92 -2.59
N LEU A 39 -0.21 12.84 -1.61
CA LEU A 39 -1.04 14.06 -1.64
C LEU A 39 -0.63 15.03 -2.74
N VAL A 40 0.66 15.14 -3.06
CA VAL A 40 1.13 15.93 -4.21
C VAL A 40 0.55 15.37 -5.50
N GLU A 41 0.64 14.05 -5.71
CA GLU A 41 0.05 13.41 -6.89
C GLU A 41 -1.48 13.61 -6.97
N ILE A 42 -2.18 13.54 -5.84
CA ILE A 42 -3.62 13.82 -5.77
C ILE A 42 -3.93 15.26 -6.15
N VAL A 43 -3.14 16.22 -5.67
CA VAL A 43 -3.30 17.63 -6.02
C VAL A 43 -3.10 17.84 -7.52
N ASP A 44 -2.06 17.26 -8.09
CA ASP A 44 -1.78 17.37 -9.53
C ASP A 44 -2.93 16.81 -10.37
N PHE A 45 -3.45 15.63 -10.00
CA PHE A 45 -4.61 15.03 -10.66
C PHE A 45 -5.87 15.91 -10.56
N LEU A 46 -6.15 16.46 -9.39
CA LEU A 46 -7.32 17.32 -9.20
C LEU A 46 -7.22 18.59 -10.05
N LEU A 47 -6.03 19.20 -10.12
CA LEU A 47 -5.78 20.38 -10.96
C LEU A 47 -5.93 20.07 -12.45
N GLU A 48 -5.34 18.98 -12.93
CA GLU A 48 -5.50 18.51 -14.32
C GLU A 48 -6.98 18.25 -14.67
N SER A 49 -7.73 17.73 -13.70
CA SER A 49 -9.16 17.44 -13.81
C SER A 49 -10.06 18.64 -13.51
N LYS A 50 -9.50 19.84 -13.32
CA LYS A 50 -10.21 21.11 -13.03
C LYS A 50 -11.02 21.12 -11.71
N PHE A 51 -10.64 20.30 -10.74
CA PHE A 51 -11.20 20.29 -9.38
C PHE A 51 -10.37 21.12 -8.41
N THR A 52 -10.96 21.45 -7.26
CA THR A 52 -10.25 22.17 -6.20
C THR A 52 -9.28 21.23 -5.48
N PRO A 53 -8.03 21.64 -5.22
CA PRO A 53 -7.03 20.79 -4.56
C PRO A 53 -7.39 20.40 -3.13
N VAL A 54 -6.84 19.28 -2.66
CA VAL A 54 -6.89 18.87 -1.25
C VAL A 54 -6.21 19.94 -0.40
N LYS A 55 -6.88 20.35 0.69
CA LYS A 55 -6.35 21.32 1.65
C LYS A 55 -6.05 20.65 2.98
N LYS A 56 -5.00 21.14 3.62
CA LYS A 56 -4.67 20.81 4.99
C LYS A 56 -5.55 21.65 5.93
N LYS A 57 -6.44 21.02 6.68
CA LYS A 57 -7.43 21.73 7.54
C LYS A 57 -6.91 21.95 8.97
N VAL A 58 -6.03 21.06 9.45
CA VAL A 58 -5.30 21.13 10.72
C VAL A 58 -3.90 20.51 10.48
N VAL A 59 -2.90 20.77 11.33
CA VAL A 59 -1.52 20.25 11.16
C VAL A 59 -1.46 18.72 10.89
N THR A 60 -2.52 17.97 11.22
CA THR A 60 -2.63 16.52 11.09
C THR A 60 -3.79 16.01 10.23
N SER A 61 -4.62 16.87 9.61
CA SER A 61 -5.81 16.41 8.85
C SER A 61 -5.90 17.00 7.44
N TYR A 62 -6.40 16.18 6.52
CA TYR A 62 -6.57 16.51 5.10
C TYR A 62 -8.03 16.46 4.71
N GLU A 63 -8.48 17.43 3.91
CA GLU A 63 -9.86 17.57 3.44
C GLU A 63 -9.89 17.83 1.94
N ILE A 64 -10.87 17.24 1.25
CA ILE A 64 -11.15 17.53 -0.16
C ILE A 64 -12.25 18.59 -0.28
N SER A 65 -12.05 19.55 -1.17
CA SER A 65 -13.00 20.62 -1.47
C SER A 65 -13.66 20.40 -2.84
N GLY A 66 -14.95 20.72 -2.98
CA GLY A 66 -15.71 20.57 -4.24
C GLY A 66 -16.77 19.47 -4.18
N ASP A 67 -17.41 19.18 -5.32
CA ASP A 67 -18.41 18.12 -5.42
C ASP A 67 -17.72 16.74 -5.41
N ARG A 68 -17.87 16.04 -4.29
CA ARG A 68 -17.26 14.73 -4.06
C ARG A 68 -17.80 13.64 -5.00
N SER A 69 -19.03 13.77 -5.47
CA SER A 69 -19.63 12.84 -6.43
C SER A 69 -18.99 13.00 -7.81
N GLU A 70 -18.78 14.24 -8.25
CA GLU A 70 -18.10 14.53 -9.52
C GLU A 70 -16.63 14.08 -9.50
N ILE A 71 -15.93 14.33 -8.39
CA ILE A 71 -14.54 13.89 -8.22
C ILE A 71 -14.45 12.36 -8.20
N ALA A 72 -15.35 11.68 -7.48
CA ALA A 72 -15.41 10.22 -7.48
C ALA A 72 -15.74 9.64 -8.87
N HIS A 73 -16.59 10.33 -9.64
CA HIS A 73 -16.90 9.95 -11.01
C HIS A 73 -15.69 10.14 -11.94
N ALA A 74 -14.99 11.27 -11.85
CA ALA A 74 -13.76 11.53 -12.60
C ALA A 74 -12.66 10.51 -12.29
N LEU A 75 -12.51 10.12 -11.02
CA LEU A 75 -11.60 9.06 -10.60
C LEU A 75 -11.95 7.71 -11.26
N LYS A 76 -13.25 7.35 -11.32
CA LYS A 76 -13.73 6.14 -11.99
C LYS A 76 -13.47 6.18 -13.50
N LEU A 77 -13.70 7.33 -14.14
CA LEU A 77 -13.43 7.51 -15.58
C LEU A 77 -11.93 7.44 -15.88
N ALA A 78 -11.08 8.03 -15.03
CA ALA A 78 -9.63 7.92 -15.13
C ALA A 78 -9.14 6.48 -14.97
N GLY A 79 -9.89 5.62 -14.26
CA GLY A 79 -9.63 4.19 -14.15
C GLY A 79 -10.15 3.33 -15.30
N ASN A 80 -10.89 3.89 -16.26
CA ASN A 80 -11.48 3.17 -17.40
C ASN A 80 -10.73 3.37 -18.73
N GLY A 81 -9.74 4.27 -18.78
CA GLY A 81 -8.82 4.40 -19.92
C GLY A 81 -7.75 3.33 -19.82
N ASP A 82 -7.85 2.30 -20.67
CA ASP A 82 -7.02 1.09 -20.71
C ASP A 82 -6.90 0.36 -19.36
N ARG A 83 -7.51 -0.82 -19.27
CA ARG A 83 -7.26 -1.76 -18.18
C ARG A 83 -5.80 -2.25 -18.25
N GLU A 84 -4.84 -1.40 -17.93
CA GLU A 84 -3.58 -1.91 -17.38
C GLU A 84 -3.95 -2.68 -16.13
N LYS A 85 -3.74 -3.99 -16.18
CA LYS A 85 -3.96 -4.89 -15.04
C LYS A 85 -3.27 -4.26 -13.84
N VAL A 86 -4.06 -3.80 -12.87
CA VAL A 86 -3.57 -3.33 -11.58
C VAL A 86 -2.62 -4.40 -11.04
N ASN A 87 -1.33 -4.09 -11.04
CA ASN A 87 -0.30 -5.01 -10.57
C ASN A 87 -0.21 -4.84 -9.05
N TYR A 88 -1.19 -5.40 -8.33
CA TYR A 88 -1.25 -5.38 -6.85
C TYR A 88 0.06 -5.81 -6.19
N TRP A 89 0.88 -6.58 -6.90
CA TRP A 89 2.18 -7.04 -6.44
C TRP A 89 3.27 -5.95 -6.42
N GLU A 90 3.05 -4.78 -7.01
CA GLU A 90 3.97 -3.64 -6.90
C GLU A 90 3.81 -2.89 -5.58
N GLU A 91 2.63 -2.95 -4.95
CA GLU A 91 2.38 -2.32 -3.66
C GLU A 91 3.09 -3.11 -2.52
N PRO A 92 4.08 -2.51 -1.82
CA PRO A 92 4.90 -3.26 -0.87
C PRO A 92 4.14 -3.82 0.34
N ASN A 93 3.14 -3.10 0.87
CA ASN A 93 2.41 -3.55 2.05
C ASN A 93 1.51 -4.74 1.73
N PHE A 94 0.85 -4.72 0.56
CA PHE A 94 0.08 -5.84 0.07
C PHE A 94 0.96 -7.08 -0.11
N ARG A 95 2.13 -6.89 -0.73
CA ARG A 95 3.11 -7.97 -0.95
C ARG A 95 3.63 -8.55 0.37
N ILE A 96 4.03 -7.70 1.32
CA ILE A 96 4.47 -8.12 2.66
C ILE A 96 3.36 -8.85 3.41
N GLY A 97 2.12 -8.37 3.35
CA GLY A 97 0.96 -9.04 3.96
C GLY A 97 0.69 -10.42 3.35
N PHE A 98 0.86 -10.56 2.03
CA PHE A 98 0.77 -11.84 1.34
C PHE A 98 1.90 -12.78 1.76
N GLU A 99 3.15 -12.31 1.80
CA GLU A 99 4.31 -13.08 2.27
C GLU A 99 4.09 -13.59 3.69
N TYR A 100 3.68 -12.72 4.61
CA TYR A 100 3.34 -13.09 5.98
C TYR A 100 2.26 -14.19 6.02
N SER A 101 1.14 -13.97 5.32
CA SER A 101 0.02 -14.92 5.30
C SER A 101 0.45 -16.28 4.79
N LYS A 102 1.32 -16.32 3.76
CA LYS A 102 1.87 -17.56 3.23
C LYS A 102 2.83 -18.22 4.20
N ILE A 103 3.77 -17.49 4.80
CA ILE A 103 4.71 -18.08 5.76
C ILE A 103 3.97 -18.62 7.00
N PHE A 104 2.92 -17.92 7.45
CA PHE A 104 2.19 -18.27 8.66
C PHE A 104 1.29 -19.50 8.49
N TRP A 105 0.60 -19.62 7.36
CA TRP A 105 -0.46 -20.62 7.16
C TRP A 105 -0.06 -21.86 6.34
N HIS A 106 1.19 -21.96 5.91
CA HIS A 106 1.53 -22.92 4.87
C HIS A 106 2.19 -24.18 5.41
N ASP A 107 1.67 -25.32 4.93
CA ASP A 107 2.08 -26.66 5.37
C ASP A 107 3.24 -27.23 4.53
N THR A 108 3.67 -26.50 3.50
CA THR A 108 4.75 -26.94 2.59
C THR A 108 5.93 -25.98 2.57
N ARG A 109 7.03 -26.39 1.97
CA ARG A 109 8.28 -25.64 1.99
C ARG A 109 8.17 -24.37 1.12
N LEU A 110 8.29 -23.19 1.73
CA LEU A 110 8.31 -21.90 1.02
C LEU A 110 9.73 -21.35 0.86
N THR A 111 10.06 -20.85 -0.32
CA THR A 111 11.33 -20.19 -0.60
C THR A 111 11.15 -18.81 -1.22
N ILE A 112 12.25 -18.04 -1.25
CA ILE A 112 12.32 -16.78 -1.99
C ILE A 112 11.97 -16.97 -3.47
N ASP A 113 12.36 -18.11 -4.07
CA ASP A 113 12.03 -18.42 -5.48
C ASP A 113 10.54 -18.63 -5.69
N ASP A 114 9.86 -19.23 -4.71
CA ASP A 114 8.41 -19.41 -4.77
C ASP A 114 7.70 -18.06 -4.69
N PHE A 115 8.14 -17.17 -3.80
CA PHE A 115 7.62 -15.80 -3.72
C PHE A 115 7.91 -14.98 -4.98
N THR A 116 9.12 -15.09 -5.55
CA THR A 116 9.48 -14.46 -6.83
C THR A 116 8.51 -14.88 -7.93
N LYS A 117 8.16 -16.17 -7.99
CA LYS A 117 7.18 -16.70 -8.98
C LYS A 117 5.75 -16.27 -8.68
N MET A 118 5.31 -16.37 -7.42
CA MET A 118 3.93 -16.03 -7.01
C MET A 118 3.62 -14.55 -7.21
N LEU A 119 4.58 -13.69 -6.88
CA LEU A 119 4.43 -12.24 -6.86
C LEU A 119 4.95 -11.58 -8.14
N SER A 120 5.63 -12.33 -9.01
CA SER A 120 6.24 -11.81 -10.25
C SER A 120 7.16 -10.59 -10.02
N VAL A 121 7.86 -10.57 -8.89
CA VAL A 121 8.86 -9.54 -8.56
C VAL A 121 10.24 -10.15 -8.45
N SER A 122 11.28 -9.32 -8.44
CA SER A 122 12.65 -9.80 -8.32
C SER A 122 12.94 -10.38 -6.93
N ARG A 123 13.96 -11.24 -6.84
CA ARG A 123 14.48 -11.73 -5.55
C ARG A 123 14.93 -10.59 -4.64
N SER A 124 15.44 -9.48 -5.18
CA SER A 124 15.86 -8.33 -4.37
C SER A 124 14.68 -7.63 -3.72
N THR A 125 13.54 -7.55 -4.43
CA THR A 125 12.27 -7.06 -3.87
C THR A 125 11.81 -7.95 -2.72
N ILE A 126 11.70 -9.26 -2.93
CA ILE A 126 11.32 -10.22 -1.87
C ILE A 126 12.26 -10.13 -0.66
N ASN A 127 13.56 -10.00 -0.88
CA ASN A 127 14.51 -9.85 0.23
C ASN A 127 14.30 -8.55 1.02
N ALA A 128 13.94 -7.45 0.36
CA ALA A 128 13.62 -6.19 1.02
C ALA A 128 12.33 -6.31 1.84
N ASP A 129 11.31 -6.99 1.30
CA ASP A 129 10.04 -7.25 1.97
C ASP A 129 10.21 -8.14 3.20
N LEU A 130 10.90 -9.27 3.06
CA LEU A 130 11.21 -10.16 4.18
C LEU A 130 12.05 -9.47 5.26
N LYS A 131 12.96 -8.55 4.89
CA LYS A 131 13.73 -7.76 5.86
C LYS A 131 12.82 -6.81 6.65
N ARG A 132 11.84 -6.19 5.98
CA ARG A 132 10.85 -5.33 6.61
C ARG A 132 9.91 -6.15 7.50
N LEU A 133 9.38 -7.26 6.99
CA LEU A 133 8.53 -8.19 7.75
C LEU A 133 9.20 -8.68 9.03
N LYS A 134 10.47 -9.11 8.96
CA LYS A 134 11.25 -9.51 10.15
C LYS A 134 11.36 -8.41 11.19
N LYS A 135 11.57 -7.16 10.75
CA LYS A 135 11.68 -6.02 11.66
C LYS A 135 10.35 -5.76 12.37
N GLU A 136 9.24 -5.85 11.65
CA GLU A 136 7.89 -5.65 12.19
C GLU A 136 7.49 -6.79 13.15
N LEU A 137 7.70 -8.05 12.78
CA LEU A 137 7.33 -9.19 13.62
C LEU A 137 8.13 -9.28 14.93
N ARG A 138 9.37 -8.78 14.94
CA ARG A 138 10.20 -8.76 16.16
C ARG A 138 9.61 -7.91 17.28
N THR A 139 8.79 -6.90 16.97
CA THR A 139 8.09 -6.13 18.03
C THR A 139 7.02 -6.96 18.73
N HIS A 140 6.67 -8.12 18.17
CA HIS A 140 5.68 -9.06 18.69
C HIS A 140 6.31 -10.39 19.14
N HIS A 141 7.63 -10.45 19.35
CA HIS A 141 8.36 -11.67 19.72
C HIS A 141 8.21 -12.81 18.70
N ILE A 142 8.09 -12.46 17.41
CA ILE A 142 8.04 -13.40 16.29
C ILE A 142 9.25 -13.13 15.39
N ASP A 143 9.93 -14.19 14.95
CA ASP A 143 11.04 -14.11 14.00
C ASP A 143 10.73 -14.98 12.76
N VAL A 144 11.14 -14.50 11.59
CA VAL A 144 11.04 -15.27 10.34
C VAL A 144 12.40 -15.87 10.04
N GLN A 145 12.45 -17.20 10.04
CA GLN A 145 13.67 -17.98 9.84
C GLN A 145 13.60 -18.76 8.54
N PHE A 146 14.77 -19.23 8.09
CA PHE A 146 14.89 -20.10 6.94
C PHE A 146 15.57 -21.39 7.36
N ASP A 147 14.92 -22.51 7.07
CA ASP A 147 15.50 -23.84 7.20
C ASP A 147 15.59 -24.52 5.82
N LYS A 148 16.60 -25.38 5.62
CA LYS A 148 16.81 -26.03 4.33
C LYS A 148 15.67 -26.99 3.96
N GLN A 149 15.13 -27.70 4.95
CA GLN A 149 14.06 -28.69 4.79
C GLN A 149 12.68 -28.03 4.81
N PHE A 150 12.44 -27.06 5.69
CA PHE A 150 11.12 -26.46 5.89
C PHE A 150 10.91 -25.12 5.16
N GLY A 151 11.99 -24.49 4.67
CA GLY A 151 11.90 -23.22 3.97
C GLY A 151 11.72 -22.05 4.94
N LEU A 152 10.96 -21.03 4.53
CA LEU A 152 10.60 -19.88 5.36
C LEU A 152 9.49 -20.27 6.35
N PHE A 153 9.71 -19.99 7.63
CA PHE A 153 8.73 -20.24 8.69
C PHE A 153 8.80 -19.17 9.79
N VAL A 154 7.71 -19.02 10.54
CA VAL A 154 7.64 -18.17 11.74
C VAL A 154 8.02 -18.97 12.99
N LYS A 155 8.77 -18.34 13.90
CA LYS A 155 9.11 -18.90 15.21
C LYS A 155 8.87 -17.86 16.29
N TRP A 156 8.25 -18.29 17.39
CA TRP A 156 8.13 -17.47 18.59
C TRP A 156 9.47 -17.42 19.33
N CYS A 157 9.87 -16.21 19.74
CA CYS A 157 11.11 -15.93 20.45
C CYS A 157 10.90 -15.83 21.96
#